data_AF-A0A8J4W4C5-F1
#
_entry.id   AF-A0A8J4W4C5-F1
#
_cell.length_a   1.000
_cell.length_b   1.000
_cell.length_c   1.000
_cell.angle_alpha   90.00
_cell.angle_beta   90.00
_cell.angle_gamma   90.00
#
_symmetry.space_group_name_H-M   'P 1'
#
loop_
_entity.id
_entity.type
_entity.pdbx_description
1 polymer ?
#
loop_
_entity_poly.entity_id
_entity_poly.type
_entity_poly.pdbx_seq_one_letter_code
_entity_poly.pdbx_strand_id
1 'polypeptide(L)' 'MAHDDLDGECCLLCHSSAAGDWVNCGICREWAHFGCDRRQGLGAFKDYAKTDGLEYICPHCSITNLKKKSQKITNGY' A
#
# COMPACT_ATOMS: atom_id res chain seq x y z
N MET A 1 18.55 -10.01 26.88
CA MET A 1 18.75 -9.85 25.42
C MET A 1 17.37 -9.84 24.83
N ALA A 2 16.84 -8.64 24.53
CA ALA A 2 15.53 -8.52 23.89
C ALA A 2 15.66 -9.09 22.48
N HIS A 3 14.78 -10.03 22.10
CA HIS A 3 14.61 -10.43 20.71
C HIS A 3 13.92 -9.27 19.99
N ASP A 4 14.72 -8.29 19.57
CA ASP A 4 14.33 -7.22 18.65
C ASP A 4 14.60 -7.69 17.21
N ASP A 5 14.09 -8.86 16.88
CA ASP A 5 14.17 -9.45 15.54
C ASP A 5 12.92 -10.34 15.49
N LEU A 6 11.79 -9.96 14.89
CA LEU A 6 11.58 -9.29 13.62
C LEU A 6 10.28 -8.50 13.80
N ASP A 7 10.24 -7.24 13.38
CA ASP A 7 8.99 -6.60 13.02
C ASP A 7 8.42 -7.44 11.87
N GLY A 8 7.63 -8.46 12.21
CA GLY A 8 6.93 -9.26 11.24
C GLY A 8 5.99 -8.29 10.56
N GLU A 9 6.34 -7.88 9.33
CA GLU A 9 5.73 -6.77 8.60
C GLU A 9 4.22 -6.76 8.84
N CYS A 10 3.76 -5.94 9.79
CA CYS A 10 2.35 -5.94 10.16
C CYS A 10 1.57 -5.22 9.08
N CYS A 11 0.32 -5.61 8.86
CA CYS A 11 -0.51 -4.90 7.91
C CYS A 11 -0.67 -3.45 8.36
N LEU A 12 -0.24 -2.49 7.52
CA LEU A 12 -0.30 -1.05 7.82
C LEU A 12 -1.72 -0.49 8.05
N LEU A 13 -2.76 -1.28 7.80
CA LEU A 13 -4.17 -0.89 7.99
C LEU A 13 -4.75 -1.40 9.32
N CYS A 14 -4.47 -2.65 9.69
CA CYS A 14 -5.05 -3.29 10.88
C CYS A 14 -4.01 -3.58 11.97
N HIS A 15 -2.73 -3.28 11.72
CA HIS A 15 -1.58 -3.56 12.59
C HIS A 15 -1.56 -5.01 13.10
N SER A 16 -1.98 -5.94 12.24
CA SER A 16 -2.08 -7.36 12.57
C SER A 16 -1.29 -8.19 11.56
N SER A 17 -0.70 -9.28 12.05
CA SER A 17 0.02 -10.29 11.28
C SER A 17 -0.87 -11.46 10.85
N ALA A 18 -2.18 -11.22 10.72
CA ALA A 18 -3.14 -12.25 10.32
C ALA A 18 -2.78 -12.92 8.98
N ALA A 19 -3.05 -14.21 8.86
CA ALA A 19 -2.90 -14.94 7.60
C ALA A 19 -3.96 -14.48 6.58
N GLY A 20 -3.57 -14.29 5.32
CA GLY A 20 -4.47 -13.81 4.26
C GLY A 20 -3.73 -13.38 3.00
N ASP A 21 -4.40 -12.62 2.14
CA ASP A 21 -3.80 -12.01 0.95
C ASP A 21 -3.04 -10.74 1.32
N TRP A 22 -1.72 -10.76 1.13
CA TRP A 22 -0.84 -9.63 1.39
C TRP A 22 -0.42 -8.97 0.08
N VAL A 23 -0.39 -7.64 0.07
CA VAL A 23 0.06 -6.83 -1.05
C VAL A 23 1.08 -5.80 -0.57
N ASN A 24 2.12 -5.55 -1.37
CA ASN A 24 3.18 -4.61 -1.07
C ASN A 24 2.95 -3.27 -1.76
N CYS A 25 3.10 -2.17 -1.04
CA CYS A 25 2.94 -0.83 -1.59
C CYS A 25 4.14 -0.45 -2.48
N GLY A 26 3.93 -0.10 -3.75
CA GLY A 26 4.99 0.31 -4.66
C GLY A 26 5.74 1.59 -4.26
N ILE A 27 5.21 2.38 -3.31
CA ILE A 27 5.83 3.64 -2.86
C ILE A 27 6.65 3.45 -1.58
N CYS A 28 6.00 3.03 -0.49
CA CYS A 28 6.67 2.85 0.80
C CYS A 28 7.27 1.46 0.99
N ARG A 29 6.95 0.52 0.11
CA ARG A 29 7.37 -0.89 0.18
C ARG A 29 6.89 -1.60 1.45
N GLU A 30 5.85 -1.07 2.11
CA GLU A 30 5.18 -1.70 3.25
C GLU A 30 4.07 -2.64 2.79
N TRP A 31 3.72 -3.61 3.63
CA TRP A 31 2.68 -4.58 3.33
C TRP A 31 1.34 -4.26 3.97
N ALA A 32 0.28 -4.59 3.24
CA ALA A 32 -1.09 -4.47 3.70
C ALA A 32 -1.88 -5.72 3.28
N HIS A 33 -2.90 -6.07 4.04
CA HIS A 33 -3.88 -7.05 3.59
C HIS A 33 -4.76 -6.46 2.50
N PHE A 34 -4.92 -7.20 1.41
CA PHE A 34 -5.81 -6.82 0.33
C PHE A 34 -7.26 -6.67 0.83
N GLY A 35 -7.70 -7.53 1.75
CA GLY A 35 -9.03 -7.47 2.37
C GLY A 35 -9.24 -6.32 3.36
N CYS A 36 -8.16 -5.70 3.87
CA CYS A 36 -8.26 -4.51 4.70
C CYS A 36 -8.50 -3.25 3.85
N ASP A 37 -8.07 -3.25 2.60
CA ASP A 37 -8.29 -2.14 1.68
C ASP A 37 -9.67 -2.25 1.01
N ARG A 38 -10.64 -1.51 1.54
CA ARG A 38 -12.02 -1.45 1.03
C ARG A 38 -12.26 -0.28 0.06
N ARG A 39 -11.22 0.34 -0.50
CA ARG A 39 -11.40 1.47 -1.43
C ARG A 39 -12.06 0.99 -2.72
N GLN A 40 -13.10 1.69 -3.15
CA GLN A 40 -13.74 1.46 -4.45
C GLN A 40 -12.74 1.81 -5.57
N GLY A 41 -12.36 0.81 -6.38
CA GLY A 41 -11.42 0.97 -7.49
C GLY A 41 -10.13 0.16 -7.37
N LEU A 42 -9.91 -0.60 -6.28
CA LEU A 42 -8.91 -1.66 -6.32
C LEU A 42 -9.39 -2.76 -7.27
N GLY A 43 -8.56 -3.11 -8.25
CA GLY A 43 -8.81 -4.23 -9.16
C GLY A 43 -8.88 -5.57 -8.41
N ALA A 44 -9.03 -6.71 -9.11
CA ALA A 44 -8.97 -8.00 -8.41
C ALA A 44 -7.54 -8.26 -7.92
N PHE A 45 -7.36 -9.00 -6.81
CA PHE A 45 -6.03 -9.45 -6.33
C PHE A 45 -5.18 -10.07 -7.45
N LYS A 46 -5.82 -10.82 -8.35
CA LYS A 46 -5.19 -11.42 -9.54
C LYS A 46 -4.53 -10.42 -10.48
N ASP A 47 -4.94 -9.16 -10.52
CA ASP A 47 -4.31 -8.14 -11.36
C ASP A 47 -3.06 -7.53 -10.72
N TYR A 48 -2.96 -7.60 -9.38
CA TYR A 48 -1.76 -7.19 -8.64
C TYR A 48 -0.70 -8.30 -8.59
N ALA A 49 -1.11 -9.57 -8.56
CA ALA A 49 -0.21 -10.72 -8.45
C ALA A 49 0.49 -11.13 -9.76
N LYS A 50 0.16 -10.51 -10.91
CA LYS A 50 0.82 -10.79 -12.20
C LYS A 50 2.24 -10.20 -12.22
N THR A 51 3.16 -10.80 -12.99
CA THR A 51 4.52 -10.29 -13.22
C THR A 51 4.55 -8.90 -13.86
N ASP A 52 3.55 -8.59 -14.68
CA ASP A 52 3.26 -7.24 -15.22
C ASP A 52 1.99 -6.67 -14.56
N GLY A 53 1.81 -7.00 -13.27
CA GLY A 53 0.62 -6.63 -12.52
C GLY A 53 0.57 -5.14 -12.20
N LEU A 54 -0.61 -4.70 -11.77
CA LEU A 54 -0.78 -3.35 -11.25
C LEU A 54 0.02 -3.18 -9.96
N GLU A 55 0.67 -2.04 -9.79
CA GLU A 55 1.30 -1.67 -8.53
C GLU A 55 0.22 -1.35 -7.49
N TYR A 56 0.22 -2.05 -6.36
CA TYR A 56 -0.61 -1.67 -5.23
C TYR A 56 -0.02 -0.43 -4.56
N ILE A 57 -0.87 0.55 -4.24
CA ILE A 57 -0.47 1.79 -3.58
C ILE A 57 -1.36 1.99 -2.37
N CYS A 58 -0.80 1.91 -1.15
CA CYS A 58 -1.57 2.06 0.09
C CYS A 58 -2.28 3.43 0.17
N PRO A 59 -3.35 3.57 0.97
CA PRO A 59 -4.10 4.83 1.07
C PRO A 59 -3.24 6.00 1.55
N HIS A 60 -2.29 5.77 2.45
CA HIS A 60 -1.35 6.80 2.92
C HIS A 60 -0.51 7.36 1.77
N CYS A 61 0.12 6.49 0.98
CA CYS A 61 0.93 6.90 -0.17
C CYS A 61 0.07 7.44 -1.31
N SER A 62 -1.14 6.91 -1.52
CA SER A 62 -2.08 7.40 -2.51
C SER A 62 -2.44 8.86 -2.25
N ILE A 63 -2.88 9.21 -1.03
CA ILE A 63 -3.23 10.59 -0.64
C ILE A 63 -2.00 11.50 -0.71
N THR A 64 -0.85 11.04 -0.24
CA THR A 64 0.40 11.80 -0.24
C THR A 64 0.88 12.10 -1.67
N ASN A 65 0.78 11.12 -2.58
CA ASN A 65 1.18 11.28 -3.98
C ASN A 65 0.18 12.14 -4.76
N LEU A 66 -1.13 12.03 -4.47
CA LEU A 66 -2.17 12.91 -5.00
C LEU A 66 -1.92 14.37 -4.61
N LYS A 67 -1.61 14.66 -3.34
CA LYS A 67 -1.26 16.00 -2.88
C LYS A 67 -0.03 16.56 -3.59
N LYS A 68 1.02 15.76 -3.78
CA LYS A 68 2.22 16.17 -4.53
C LYS A 68 1.94 16.46 -6.00
N LYS A 69 1.05 15.70 -6.65
CA LYS A 69 0.62 15.98 -8.03
C LYS A 69 -0.24 17.23 -8.14
N SER A 70 -1.17 17.45 -7.19
CA SER A 70 -2.04 18.63 -7.20
C SER A 70 -1.28 19.94 -6.99
N GLN A 71 -0.13 19.92 -6.32
CA GLN A 71 0.72 21.10 -6.13
C GLN A 71 1.57 21.43 -7.37
N LYS A 72 1.76 20.50 -8.31
CA LYS A 72 2.51 20.75 -9.55
C LYS A 72 1.69 21.41 -10.67
N ILE A 73 0.39 21.62 -10.48
CA ILE A 73 -0.52 22.23 -11.49
C ILE A 73 -0.83 23.70 -11.14
N THR A 74 -0.06 24.34 -10.25
CA THR A 74 -0.30 25.75 -9.87
C THR A 74 0.99 26.57 -9.78
N ASN A 75 1.87 26.45 -10.78
CA ASN A 75 2.92 27.46 -10.96
C ASN A 75 3.10 27.81 -12.44
N GLY A 76 2.03 28.25 -13.07
CA GLY A 76 2.11 29.13 -14.22
C GLY A 76 1.56 30.49 -13.80
N TYR A 77 2.45 31.39 -13.36
CA TYR A 77 2.40 32.85 -13.52
C TYR A 77 3.73 33.44 -13.07
#